data_AF-A0A1I6E1R5-F1
#
_entry.id   AF-A0A1I6E1R5-F1
#
_cell.length_a   1.000
_cell.length_b   1.000
_cell.length_c   1.000
_cell.angle_alpha   90.00
_cell.angle_beta   90.00
_cell.angle_gamma   90.00
#
_symmetry.space_group_name_H-M   'P 1'
#
loop_
_entity.id
_entity.type
_entity.pdbx_description
1 polymer ?
#
loop_
_entity_poly.entity_id
_entity_poly.type
_entity_poly.pdbx_seq_one_letter_code
_entity_poly.pdbx_strand_id
1 'polypeptide(L)'
;MAPPAAGYIAKALARAFISGVVPEPEQVVKFILLAMLLPLTLLALIFAGPIVVYEHVPVAPPARVKLYVDAAKEVTASTKSPCDDGVDLIDWQQMIAIDAVRLKQNFKKVTKSRAESLAESFIEQDGT
;
A
#
# COMPACT_ATOMS: atom_id res chain seq x y z
N MET A 1 42.30 -47.23 -47.63
CA MET A 1 41.32 -46.15 -47.84
C MET A 1 40.76 -45.79 -46.45
N ALA A 2 41.30 -44.76 -45.80
CA ALA A 2 40.89 -44.38 -44.45
C ALA A 2 39.62 -43.51 -44.52
N PRO A 3 38.61 -43.69 -43.64
CA PRO A 3 37.42 -42.87 -43.64
C PRO A 3 37.76 -41.42 -43.26
N PRO A 4 37.04 -40.40 -43.78
CA PRO A 4 37.40 -39.00 -43.58
C PRO A 4 37.22 -38.59 -42.12
N ALA A 5 38.33 -38.45 -41.39
CA ALA A 5 38.39 -37.97 -40.01
C ALA A 5 37.65 -36.63 -39.80
N ALA A 6 37.52 -35.82 -40.86
CA ALA A 6 36.80 -34.56 -40.88
C ALA A 6 35.31 -34.71 -40.50
N GLY A 7 34.63 -35.80 -40.90
CA GLY A 7 33.21 -36.00 -40.59
C GLY A 7 32.95 -36.30 -39.12
N TYR A 8 33.89 -37.00 -38.46
CA TYR A 8 33.80 -37.32 -37.04
C TYR A 8 34.06 -36.09 -36.15
N ILE A 9 35.05 -35.27 -36.53
CA ILE A 9 35.40 -34.04 -35.81
C ILE A 9 34.26 -33.00 -35.92
N ALA A 10 33.66 -32.85 -37.10
CA ALA A 10 32.51 -31.97 -37.30
C ALA A 10 31.29 -32.40 -36.45
N LYS A 11 31.05 -33.70 -36.34
CA LYS A 11 29.94 -34.24 -35.53
C LYS A 11 30.19 -34.11 -34.03
N ALA A 12 31.44 -34.21 -33.59
CA ALA A 12 31.83 -34.00 -32.20
C ALA A 12 31.73 -32.51 -31.80
N LEU A 13 32.17 -31.60 -32.68
CA LEU A 13 32.03 -30.16 -32.48
C LEU A 13 30.57 -29.71 -32.45
N ALA A 14 29.74 -30.23 -33.36
CA ALA A 14 28.30 -29.93 -33.37
C ALA A 14 27.63 -30.41 -32.07
N ARG A 15 27.98 -31.59 -31.56
CA ARG A 15 27.48 -32.08 -30.27
C ARG A 15 27.95 -31.24 -29.10
N ALA A 16 29.23 -30.85 -29.07
CA ALA A 16 29.80 -30.01 -28.02
C ALA A 16 29.16 -28.60 -28.02
N PHE A 17 28.84 -28.07 -29.19
CA PHE A 17 28.16 -26.78 -29.34
C PHE A 17 26.69 -26.86 -28.89
N ILE A 18 25.98 -27.93 -29.25
CA ILE A 18 24.61 -28.18 -28.76
C ILE A 18 24.60 -28.35 -27.24
N SER A 19 25.55 -29.08 -26.65
CA SER A 19 25.64 -29.22 -25.19
C SER A 19 26.10 -27.95 -24.46
N GLY A 20 26.79 -27.04 -25.15
CA GLY A 20 27.25 -25.77 -24.57
C GLY A 20 26.24 -24.63 -24.67
N VAL A 21 25.29 -24.71 -25.61
CA VAL A 21 24.26 -23.69 -25.87
C VAL A 21 22.87 -24.11 -25.40
N VAL A 22 22.60 -25.41 -25.26
CA VAL A 22 21.37 -25.90 -24.62
C VAL A 22 21.61 -25.89 -23.11
N PRO A 23 21.07 -24.90 -22.36
CA PRO A 23 21.10 -24.97 -20.90
C PRO A 23 20.51 -26.31 -20.47
N GLU A 24 21.12 -26.95 -19.48
CA GLU A 24 20.63 -28.21 -18.92
C GLU A 24 19.11 -28.11 -18.68
N PRO A 25 18.33 -29.17 -18.91
CA PRO A 25 16.87 -29.11 -18.82
C PRO A 25 16.40 -28.52 -17.48
N GLU A 26 17.17 -28.72 -16.41
CA GLU A 26 16.93 -28.10 -15.10
C GLU A 26 17.03 -26.57 -15.11
N GLN A 27 17.99 -25.98 -15.82
CA GLN A 27 18.15 -24.53 -15.93
C GLN A 27 17.01 -23.91 -16.74
N VAL A 28 16.55 -24.59 -17.79
CA VAL A 28 15.37 -24.16 -18.58
C VAL A 28 14.13 -24.12 -17.69
N VAL A 29 13.91 -25.17 -16.88
CA VAL A 29 12.77 -25.24 -15.95
C VAL A 29 12.85 -24.13 -14.90
N LYS A 30 14.03 -23.90 -14.30
CA LYS A 30 14.24 -22.79 -13.34
C LYS A 30 13.97 -21.44 -13.96
N PHE A 31 14.41 -21.22 -15.20
CA PHE A 31 14.21 -19.95 -15.91
C PHE A 31 12.73 -19.69 -16.23
N ILE A 32 12.00 -20.72 -16.71
CA ILE A 32 10.55 -20.63 -16.95
C ILE A 32 9.81 -20.33 -15.65
N LEU A 33 10.17 -21.03 -14.57
CA LEU A 33 9.54 -20.84 -13.27
C LEU A 33 9.81 -19.44 -12.71
N LEU A 34 11.05 -18.94 -12.84
CA LEU A 34 11.40 -17.58 -12.46
C LEU A 34 10.65 -16.54 -13.31
N ALA A 35 10.60 -16.74 -14.63
CA ALA A 35 9.91 -15.85 -15.55
C ALA A 35 8.40 -15.78 -15.30
N MET A 36 7.80 -16.83 -14.72
CA MET A 36 6.39 -16.83 -14.31
C MET A 36 6.20 -16.27 -12.88
N LEU A 37 7.05 -16.67 -11.93
CA LEU A 37 6.92 -16.31 -10.52
C LEU A 37 7.24 -14.83 -10.28
N LEU A 38 8.30 -14.31 -10.91
CA LEU A 38 8.75 -12.93 -10.72
C LEU A 38 7.66 -11.90 -11.05
N PRO A 39 7.02 -11.89 -12.24
CA PRO A 39 5.96 -10.92 -12.52
C PRO A 39 4.74 -11.10 -11.62
N LEU A 40 4.41 -12.35 -11.22
CA LEU A 40 3.30 -12.61 -10.32
C LEU A 40 3.55 -12.01 -8.92
N THR A 41 4.75 -12.21 -8.38
CA THR A 41 5.14 -11.64 -7.08
C THR A 41 5.20 -10.10 -7.11
N LEU A 42 5.74 -9.52 -8.18
CA LEU A 42 5.74 -8.07 -8.38
C LEU A 42 4.31 -7.50 -8.43
N LEU A 43 3.41 -8.17 -9.15
CA LEU A 43 2.01 -7.77 -9.21
C LEU A 43 1.38 -7.83 -7.82
N ALA A 44 1.60 -8.92 -7.08
CA ALA A 44 1.09 -9.06 -5.72
C ALA A 44 1.61 -7.94 -4.78
N LEU A 45 2.89 -7.57 -4.88
CA LEU A 45 3.47 -6.48 -4.08
C LEU A 45 2.87 -5.11 -4.41
N ILE A 46 2.60 -4.83 -5.69
CA ILE A 46 1.97 -3.57 -6.11
C ILE A 46 0.56 -3.45 -5.52
N PHE A 47 -0.20 -4.55 -5.48
CA PHE A 47 -1.58 -4.54 -4.98
C PHE A 47 -1.71 -4.78 -3.47
N ALA A 48 -0.70 -5.33 -2.79
CA ALA A 48 -0.73 -5.58 -1.36
C ALA A 48 -1.00 -4.31 -0.55
N GLY A 49 -0.36 -3.19 -0.91
CA GLY A 49 -0.57 -1.90 -0.23
C GLY A 49 -2.02 -1.41 -0.34
N PRO A 50 -2.55 -1.16 -1.55
CA PRO A 50 -3.92 -0.69 -1.74
C PRO A 50 -4.99 -1.58 -1.09
N ILE A 51 -4.82 -2.91 -1.13
CA ILE A 51 -5.77 -3.85 -0.53
C ILE A 51 -5.80 -3.70 1.00
N VAL A 52 -4.63 -3.68 1.63
CA VAL A 52 -4.51 -3.51 3.09
C VAL A 52 -5.06 -2.16 3.54
N VAL A 53 -4.80 -1.09 2.77
CA VAL A 53 -5.37 0.24 3.04
C VAL A 53 -6.90 0.22 2.91
N TYR A 54 -7.44 -0.43 1.88
CA TYR A 54 -8.90 -0.52 1.70
C TYR A 54 -9.59 -1.29 2.85
N GLU A 55 -8.94 -2.32 3.39
CA GLU A 55 -9.50 -3.18 4.41
C GLU A 55 -9.41 -2.58 5.82
N HIS A 56 -8.31 -1.91 6.13
CA HIS A 56 -8.07 -1.39 7.49
C HIS A 56 -8.41 0.09 7.67
N VAL A 57 -8.49 0.88 6.59
CA VAL A 57 -9.00 2.25 6.70
C VAL A 57 -10.52 2.18 6.68
N PRO A 58 -11.23 2.62 7.73
CA PRO A 58 -12.68 2.67 7.70
C PRO A 58 -13.12 3.57 6.55
N VAL A 59 -13.57 2.94 5.45
CA VAL A 59 -13.93 3.62 4.20
C VAL A 59 -15.31 4.25 4.37
N ALA A 60 -15.40 5.26 5.24
CA ALA A 60 -16.48 6.21 5.12
C ALA A 60 -16.40 6.85 3.72
N PRO A 61 -17.53 7.16 3.06
CA PRO A 61 -17.50 7.78 1.75
C PRO A 61 -16.59 9.02 1.78
N PRO A 62 -15.77 9.29 0.75
CA PRO A 62 -14.75 10.35 0.80
C PRO A 62 -15.35 11.72 1.15
N ALA A 63 -16.60 11.99 0.72
CA ALA A 63 -17.34 13.19 1.09
C ALA A 63 -17.63 13.31 2.61
N ARG A 64 -17.79 12.18 3.31
CA ARG A 64 -18.01 12.14 4.76
C ARG A 64 -16.71 12.24 5.55
N VAL A 65 -15.63 11.62 5.06
CA VAL A 65 -14.29 11.77 5.65
C VAL A 65 -13.85 13.23 5.61
N LYS A 66 -14.14 13.93 4.50
CA LYS A 66 -13.83 15.34 4.33
C LYS A 66 -14.43 16.22 5.45
N LEU A 67 -15.60 15.88 5.98
CA LEU A 67 -16.20 16.63 7.11
C LEU A 67 -15.34 16.57 8.37
N TYR A 68 -14.72 15.42 8.68
CA TYR A 68 -13.83 15.29 9.83
C TYR A 68 -12.49 15.98 9.59
N VAL A 69 -11.95 15.88 8.37
CA VAL A 69 -10.71 16.58 7.98
C VAL A 69 -10.89 18.09 8.05
N ASP A 70 -12.01 18.60 7.53
CA ASP A 70 -12.31 20.04 7.55
C ASP A 70 -12.57 20.52 8.98
N ALA A 71 -13.33 19.76 9.78
CA ALA A 71 -13.57 20.08 11.19
C ALA A 71 -12.28 20.11 12.02
N ALA A 72 -11.41 19.11 11.87
CA ALA A 72 -10.13 19.06 12.57
C ALA A 72 -9.26 20.29 12.22
N LYS A 73 -9.22 20.69 10.94
CA LYS A 73 -8.47 21.88 10.50
C LYS A 73 -9.07 23.18 11.05
N GLU A 74 -10.39 23.30 11.02
CA GLU A 74 -11.09 24.51 11.46
C GLU A 74 -10.92 24.73 12.97
N VAL A 75 -11.08 23.67 13.76
CA VAL A 75 -10.87 23.72 15.21
C VAL A 75 -9.39 23.99 15.55
N THR A 76 -8.45 23.30 14.90
CA THR A 76 -7.00 23.56 15.08
C THR A 76 -6.64 25.01 14.73
N ALA A 77 -7.23 25.58 13.67
CA ALA A 77 -7.01 26.97 13.30
C ALA A 77 -7.62 27.94 14.33
N SER A 78 -8.77 27.59 14.91
CA SER A 78 -9.44 28.40 15.93
C SER A 78 -8.68 28.48 17.26
N THR A 79 -7.87 27.47 17.58
CA THR A 79 -7.06 27.45 18.80
C THR A 79 -5.76 28.27 18.68
N LYS A 80 -5.36 28.65 17.47
CA LYS A 80 -4.12 29.43 17.27
C LYS A 80 -4.35 30.89 17.53
N SER A 81 -3.52 31.49 18.38
CA SER A 81 -3.54 32.92 18.65
C SER A 81 -2.14 33.53 18.52
N PRO A 82 -2.01 34.87 18.42
CA PRO A 82 -0.69 35.51 18.36
C PRO A 82 0.20 35.25 19.60
N CYS A 83 -0.36 34.74 20.69
CA CYS A 83 0.32 34.50 21.95
C CYS A 83 0.33 33.02 22.37
N ASP A 84 -0.25 32.14 21.55
CA ASP A 84 -0.41 30.71 21.84
C ASP A 84 -0.34 29.92 20.54
N ASP A 85 0.57 28.95 20.49
CA ASP A 85 0.75 28.05 19.36
C ASP A 85 -0.48 27.13 19.14
N GLY A 86 -1.40 27.09 20.12
CA GLY A 86 -2.66 26.37 20.09
C GLY A 86 -2.46 24.87 20.22
N VAL A 87 -3.51 24.11 19.90
CA VAL A 87 -3.41 22.64 19.86
C VAL A 87 -2.75 22.21 18.55
N ASP A 88 -1.75 21.35 18.66
CA ASP A 88 -1.13 20.71 17.49
C ASP A 88 -2.15 19.84 16.74
N LEU A 89 -1.92 19.67 15.43
CA LEU A 89 -2.83 19.07 14.46
C LEU A 89 -3.73 17.95 15.04
N ILE A 90 -5.05 18.21 15.16
CA ILE A 90 -6.01 17.20 15.61
C ILE A 90 -6.05 16.04 14.60
N ASP A 91 -5.77 14.81 15.06
CA ASP A 91 -5.76 13.62 14.22
C ASP A 91 -7.20 13.18 13.87
N TRP A 92 -7.65 13.56 12.68
CA TRP A 92 -8.97 13.21 12.15
C TRP A 92 -9.18 11.69 12.04
N GLN A 93 -8.13 10.87 11.94
CA GLN A 93 -8.27 9.41 11.89
C GLN A 93 -8.72 8.88 13.25
N GLN A 94 -8.15 9.41 14.33
CA GLN A 94 -8.57 9.08 15.69
C GLN A 94 -10.00 9.54 15.95
N MET A 95 -10.39 10.73 15.47
CA MET A 95 -11.78 11.20 15.56
C MET A 95 -12.75 10.21 14.89
N ILE A 96 -12.46 9.77 13.66
CA ILE A 96 -13.30 8.80 12.95
C ILE A 96 -13.33 7.47 13.70
N ALA A 97 -12.18 7.00 14.22
CA ALA A 97 -12.11 5.77 15.00
C ALA A 97 -12.98 5.85 16.27
N ILE A 98 -12.94 6.96 17.00
CA ILE A 98 -13.78 7.19 18.18
C ILE A 98 -15.27 7.26 17.79
N ASP A 99 -15.64 8.04 16.77
CA ASP A 99 -17.06 8.16 16.40
C ASP A 99 -17.61 6.83 15.83
N ALA A 100 -16.79 6.08 15.09
CA ALA A 100 -17.15 4.75 14.57
C ALA A 100 -17.29 3.70 15.68
N VAL A 101 -16.27 3.55 16.52
CA VAL A 101 -16.14 2.41 17.43
C VAL A 101 -16.80 2.69 18.77
N ARG A 102 -16.55 3.86 19.36
CA ARG A 102 -17.07 4.23 20.69
C ARG A 102 -18.48 4.79 20.60
N LEU A 103 -18.73 5.69 19.66
CA LEU A 103 -20.02 6.38 19.55
C LEU A 103 -21.01 5.70 18.59
N LYS A 104 -20.58 4.60 17.93
CA LYS A 104 -21.37 3.78 16.99
C LYS A 104 -22.10 4.63 15.95
N GLN A 105 -21.43 5.67 15.46
CA GLN A 105 -22.04 6.67 14.59
C GLN A 105 -22.45 6.11 13.24
N ASN A 106 -23.61 6.55 12.77
CA ASN A 106 -24.04 6.30 11.41
C ASN A 106 -23.49 7.37 10.46
N PHE A 107 -22.44 7.03 9.70
CA PHE A 107 -21.82 7.94 8.71
C PHE A 107 -22.75 8.42 7.60
N LYS A 108 -23.93 7.82 7.42
CA LYS A 108 -24.95 8.35 6.50
C LYS A 108 -25.58 9.64 7.03
N LYS A 109 -25.62 9.82 8.35
CA LYS A 109 -26.26 10.94 9.06
C LYS A 109 -25.27 11.95 9.65
N VAL A 110 -23.98 11.85 9.31
CA VAL A 110 -22.96 12.77 9.83
C VAL A 110 -23.20 14.21 9.33
N THR A 111 -23.02 15.18 10.23
CA THR A 111 -23.14 16.62 9.98
C THR A 111 -21.83 17.33 10.34
N LYS A 112 -21.60 18.52 9.77
CA LYS A 112 -20.41 19.34 10.05
C LYS A 112 -20.29 19.68 11.54
N SER A 113 -21.37 20.21 12.12
CA SER A 113 -21.44 20.59 13.54
C SER A 113 -21.09 19.45 14.50
N ARG A 114 -21.47 18.21 14.19
CA ARG A 114 -21.09 17.06 15.02
C ARG A 114 -19.60 16.75 14.93
N ALA A 115 -19.03 16.82 13.73
CA ALA A 115 -17.60 16.59 13.53
C ALA A 115 -16.76 17.67 14.24
N GLU A 116 -17.21 18.93 14.23
CA GLU A 116 -16.60 20.04 14.96
C GLU A 116 -16.67 19.84 16.47
N SER A 117 -17.86 19.53 17.01
CA SER A 117 -18.02 19.24 18.44
C SER A 117 -17.17 18.06 18.91
N LEU A 118 -16.99 17.05 18.06
CA LEU A 118 -16.08 15.96 18.34
C LEU A 118 -14.62 16.45 18.33
N ALA A 119 -14.21 17.29 17.38
CA ALA A 119 -12.85 17.85 17.34
C ALA A 119 -12.54 18.69 18.57
N GLU A 120 -13.49 19.50 19.04
CA GLU A 120 -13.34 20.30 20.27
C GLU A 120 -13.04 19.42 21.49
N SER A 121 -13.57 18.19 21.55
CA SER A 121 -13.30 17.27 22.66
C SER A 121 -11.86 16.74 22.74
N PHE A 122 -11.06 16.96 21.69
CA PHE A 122 -9.63 16.62 21.64
C PHE A 122 -8.74 17.77 22.11
N ILE A 123 -9.30 18.95 22.38
CA ILE A 123 -8.56 20.05 23.01
C ILE A 123 -8.49 19.77 24.51
N GLU A 124 -7.28 19.58 25.03
CA GLU A 124 -7.06 19.57 26.48
C GLU A 124 -7.37 20.96 27.05
N GLN A 125 -8.36 21.02 27.95
CA GLN A 125 -8.60 22.21 28.75
C GLN A 125 -7.63 22.18 29.93
N ASP A 126 -6.42 22.68 29.75
CA ASP A 126 -5.52 22.91 30.89
C ASP A 126 -6.13 23.98 31.79
N GLY A 127 -6.64 23.55 32.96
CA GLY A 127 -7.19 24.45 33.97
C GLY A 127 -8.18 23.81 34.94
N THR A 128 -7.67 23.07 35.94
CA THR A 128 -8.25 23.09 37.29
C THR A 128 -7.15 23.14 38.34
#